data_AF-A0A1I3QZ33-F1
#
_entry.id   AF-A0A1I3QZ33-F1
#
_cell.length_a   1.000
_cell.length_b   1.000
_cell.length_c   1.000
_cell.angle_alpha   90.00
_cell.angle_beta   90.00
_cell.angle_gamma   90.00
#
_symmetry.space_group_name_H-M   'P 1'
#
loop_
_entity.id
_entity.type
_entity.pdbx_description
1 polymer ?
#
loop_
_entity_poly.entity_id
_entity_poly.type
_entity_poly.pdbx_seq_one_letter_code
_entity_poly.pdbx_strand_id
1 'polypeptide(L)'
;MEKSGQKTSQRYHLKFIEKVVQEVEFGATQISVINKYNLNKTTVNGWMQKYGSQEFFNTRQARRYSTNLKRKVLLSIKEGKMSIQEAKVAYEITSVMTI
;
A
#
# COMPACT_ATOMS: atom_id res chain seq x y z
N MET A 1 16.14 2.23 39.67
CA MET A 1 15.72 2.58 38.29
C MET A 1 14.61 1.61 37.88
N GLU A 2 13.36 1.91 38.20
CA GLU A 2 12.23 1.08 37.78
C GLU A 2 11.56 1.73 36.56
N LYS A 3 11.67 1.08 35.40
CA LYS A 3 10.92 1.46 34.20
C LYS A 3 9.48 0.97 34.38
N SER A 4 8.61 1.85 34.84
CA SER A 4 7.17 1.61 34.89
C SER A 4 6.63 1.46 33.46
N GLY A 5 6.14 0.27 33.15
CA GLY A 5 5.52 -0.05 31.86
C GLY A 5 4.29 0.83 31.62
N GLN A 6 4.34 1.64 30.56
CA GLN A 6 3.18 2.39 30.09
C GLN A 6 2.16 1.40 29.51
N LYS A 7 1.13 1.05 30.29
CA LYS A 7 -0.10 0.46 29.78
C LYS A 7 -0.80 1.53 28.93
N THR A 8 -0.64 1.49 27.62
CA THR A 8 -1.45 2.31 26.72
C THR A 8 -2.88 1.78 26.77
N SER A 9 -3.76 2.53 27.44
CA SER A 9 -5.20 2.27 27.34
C SER A 9 -5.55 2.30 25.85
N GLN A 10 -6.09 1.20 25.31
CA GLN A 10 -6.58 1.23 23.94
C GLN A 10 -7.71 2.26 23.89
N ARG A 11 -7.44 3.42 23.30
CA ARG A 11 -8.37 4.55 23.20
C ARG A 11 -9.65 4.21 22.42
N TYR A 12 -9.63 3.09 21.68
CA TYR A 12 -10.71 2.63 20.83
C TYR A 12 -11.03 1.17 21.12
N HIS A 13 -12.32 0.84 21.13
CA HIS A 13 -12.81 -0.52 21.32
C HIS A 13 -12.43 -1.40 20.11
N LEU A 14 -12.05 -2.66 20.34
CA LEU A 14 -11.56 -3.56 19.29
C LEU A 14 -12.53 -3.70 18.11
N LYS A 15 -13.83 -3.90 18.41
CA LYS A 15 -14.90 -3.96 17.39
C LYS A 15 -14.95 -2.74 16.46
N PHE A 16 -14.61 -1.55 16.97
CA PHE A 16 -14.58 -0.34 16.15
C PHE A 16 -13.38 -0.34 15.21
N ILE A 17 -12.22 -0.80 15.69
CA ILE A 17 -11.01 -0.95 14.88
C ILE A 17 -11.27 -1.95 13.75
N GLU A 18 -11.85 -3.10 14.07
CA GLU A 18 -12.21 -4.15 13.09
C GLU A 18 -13.15 -3.61 12.02
N LYS A 19 -14.20 -2.88 12.41
CA LYS A 19 -15.12 -2.23 11.46
C LYS A 19 -14.38 -1.30 10.51
N VAL A 20 -13.49 -0.46 11.04
CA VAL A 20 -12.71 0.49 10.25
C VAL A 20 -11.79 -0.23 9.26
N VAL A 21 -11.11 -1.29 9.70
CA VAL A 21 -10.22 -2.08 8.84
C VAL A 21 -11.01 -2.76 7.72
N GLN A 22 -12.13 -3.40 8.05
CA GLN A 22 -13.01 -4.03 7.07
C GLN A 22 -13.50 -3.04 6.01
N GLU A 23 -13.95 -1.84 6.40
CA GLU A 23 -14.38 -0.83 5.42
C GLU A 23 -13.26 -0.49 4.42
N VAL A 24 -12.01 -0.39 4.88
CA VAL A 24 -10.85 -0.14 4.02
C VAL A 24 -10.55 -1.33 3.10
N GLU A 25 -10.67 -2.55 3.60
CA GLU A 25 -10.47 -3.78 2.81
C GLU A 25 -11.55 -3.97 1.75
N PHE A 26 -12.81 -3.64 2.05
CA PHE A 26 -13.92 -3.67 1.12
C PHE A 26 -13.91 -2.53 0.07
N GLY A 27 -12.86 -1.71 0.06
CA GLY A 27 -12.61 -0.75 -1.02
C GLY A 27 -12.69 0.71 -0.60
N ALA A 28 -13.04 1.03 0.65
CA ALA A 28 -12.93 2.42 1.10
C ALA A 28 -11.47 2.88 1.05
N THR A 29 -11.29 4.19 0.86
CA THR A 29 -9.95 4.78 1.00
C THR A 29 -9.70 5.09 2.47
N GLN A 30 -8.43 5.06 2.90
CA GLN A 30 -8.09 5.48 4.26
C GLN A 30 -8.51 6.94 4.51
N ILE A 31 -8.45 7.81 3.49
CA ILE A 31 -8.89 9.21 3.56
C ILE A 31 -10.40 9.30 3.82
N SER A 32 -11.23 8.53 3.11
CA SER A 32 -12.67 8.55 3.31
C SER A 32 -13.05 8.08 4.72
N VAL A 33 -12.36 7.06 5.24
CA VAL A 33 -12.57 6.54 6.60
C VAL A 33 -12.08 7.53 7.65
N ILE A 34 -10.93 8.18 7.45
CA ILE A 34 -10.42 9.26 8.29
C ILE A 34 -11.46 10.37 8.43
N ASN A 35 -12.01 10.84 7.32
CA ASN A 35 -13.01 11.91 7.32
C ASN A 35 -14.32 11.45 7.95
N LYS A 36 -14.79 10.24 7.63
CA LYS A 36 -16.05 9.67 8.14
C LYS A 36 -16.06 9.50 9.66
N TYR A 37 -14.92 9.12 10.24
CA TYR A 37 -14.81 8.83 11.67
C TYR A 37 -14.02 9.87 12.46
N ASN A 38 -13.61 10.97 11.81
CA ASN A 38 -12.75 12.00 12.38
C ASN A 38 -11.50 11.42 13.07
N LEU A 39 -10.83 10.48 12.39
CA LEU A 39 -9.67 9.77 12.91
C LEU A 39 -8.37 10.39 12.42
N ASN A 40 -7.32 10.32 13.23
CA ASN A 40 -6.00 10.70 12.78
C ASN A 40 -5.46 9.72 11.73
N LYS A 41 -4.80 10.25 10.70
CA LYS A 41 -4.15 9.44 9.65
C LYS A 41 -3.21 8.38 10.23
N THR A 42 -2.38 8.77 11.20
CA THR A 42 -1.43 7.86 11.86
C THR A 42 -2.14 6.70 12.57
N THR A 43 -3.33 6.94 13.13
CA THR A 43 -4.13 5.92 13.81
C THR A 43 -4.64 4.88 12.81
N VAL A 44 -5.28 5.33 11.72
CA VAL A 44 -5.78 4.43 10.67
C VAL A 44 -4.64 3.66 10.00
N ASN A 45 -3.50 4.32 9.73
CA ASN A 45 -2.31 3.65 9.23
C ASN A 45 -1.82 2.56 10.18
N GLY A 46 -1.72 2.86 11.48
CA GLY A 46 -1.30 1.88 12.49
C GLY A 46 -2.25 0.69 12.58
N TRP A 47 -3.55 0.90 12.44
CA TRP A 47 -4.54 -0.18 12.41
C TRP A 47 -4.43 -1.04 11.16
N MET A 48 -4.29 -0.43 9.98
CA MET A 48 -4.09 -1.22 8.76
C MET A 48 -2.80 -2.03 8.82
N GLN A 49 -1.70 -1.47 9.32
CA GLN A 49 -0.44 -2.20 9.51
C GLN A 49 -0.55 -3.38 10.47
N LYS A 50 -1.39 -3.26 11.51
CA LYS A 50 -1.52 -4.28 12.55
C LYS A 50 -2.59 -5.34 12.24
N TYR A 51 -3.69 -4.95 11.62
CA TYR A 51 -4.89 -5.76 11.46
C TYR A 51 -5.33 -5.97 10.02
N GLY A 52 -4.75 -5.23 9.06
CA GLY A 52 -5.04 -5.43 7.64
C GLY A 52 -4.49 -6.77 7.14
N SER A 53 -5.22 -7.38 6.21
CA SER A 53 -4.86 -8.63 5.56
C SER A 53 -3.65 -8.48 4.64
N GLN A 54 -2.96 -9.58 4.41
CA GLN A 54 -1.87 -9.64 3.43
C GLN A 54 -2.39 -9.32 2.01
N GLU A 55 -3.63 -9.68 1.70
CA GLU A 55 -4.27 -9.37 0.42
C GLU A 55 -4.43 -7.86 0.21
N PHE A 56 -4.84 -7.13 1.25
CA PHE A 56 -4.90 -5.67 1.21
C PHE A 56 -3.53 -5.06 0.87
N PHE A 57 -2.45 -5.59 1.43
CA PHE A 57 -1.10 -5.11 1.12
C PHE A 57 -0.63 -5.50 -0.27
N ASN A 58 -0.95 -6.70 -0.73
CA ASN A 58 -0.50 -7.18 -2.04
C ASN A 58 -1.19 -6.43 -3.19
N THR A 59 -2.48 -6.10 -3.03
CA THR A 59 -3.28 -5.42 -4.06
C THR A 59 -2.98 -3.93 -4.18
N ARG A 60 -2.55 -3.28 -3.09
CA ARG A 60 -2.30 -1.82 -3.04
C ARG A 60 -0.84 -1.42 -2.96
N GLN A 61 0.09 -2.37 -2.90
CA GLN A 61 1.51 -2.05 -3.03
C GLN A 61 1.80 -1.51 -4.43
N ALA A 62 2.43 -0.34 -4.49
CA ALA A 62 2.97 0.17 -5.73
C ALA A 62 3.94 -0.88 -6.29
N ARG A 63 3.71 -1.32 -7.53
CA ARG A 63 4.59 -2.28 -8.20
C ARG A 63 6.00 -1.72 -8.22
N ARG A 64 6.90 -2.33 -7.45
CA ARG A 64 8.32 -1.95 -7.40
C ARG A 64 9.06 -2.80 -8.43
N TYR A 65 9.38 -2.21 -9.58
CA TYR A 65 10.23 -2.86 -10.57
C TYR A 65 11.69 -2.81 -10.10
N SER A 66 12.38 -3.95 -10.14
CA SER A 66 13.80 -4.02 -9.79
C SER A 66 14.65 -3.22 -10.78
N THR A 67 15.79 -2.68 -10.33
CA THR A 67 16.70 -1.90 -11.19
C THR A 67 17.14 -2.68 -12.44
N ASN A 68 17.37 -3.98 -12.30
CA ASN A 68 17.73 -4.85 -13.42
C ASN A 68 16.60 -4.96 -14.45
N LEU A 69 15.36 -5.09 -13.98
CA LEU A 69 14.19 -5.13 -14.86
C LEU A 69 14.04 -3.81 -15.62
N LYS A 70 14.12 -2.67 -14.91
CA LYS A 70 14.07 -1.33 -15.53
C LYS A 70 15.12 -1.17 -16.63
N ARG A 71 16.38 -1.53 -16.32
CA ARG A 71 17.50 -1.44 -17.28
C ARG A 71 17.29 -2.32 -18.51
N LYS A 72 16.80 -3.56 -18.32
CA LYS A 72 16.50 -4.48 -19.42
C LYS A 72 15.41 -3.94 -20.34
N VAL A 73 14.34 -3.38 -19.77
CA VAL A 73 13.25 -2.79 -20.55
C VAL A 73 13.73 -1.56 -21.31
N LEU A 74 14.45 -0.63 -20.66
CA LEU A 74 14.98 0.57 -21.31
C LEU A 74 15.95 0.24 -22.45
N LEU A 75 16.84 -0.73 -22.27
CA LEU A 75 17.75 -1.18 -23.33
C LEU A 75 16.98 -1.76 -24.52
N SER A 76 15.97 -2.61 -24.26
CA SER A 76 15.18 -3.22 -25.32
C SER A 76 14.40 -2.19 -26.14
N ILE A 77 13.90 -1.13 -25.49
CA ILE A 77 13.26 0.00 -26.16
C ILE A 77 14.28 0.82 -26.97
N LYS A 78 15.42 1.14 -26.37
CA LYS A 78 16.48 1.92 -27.02
C LYS A 78 17.04 1.24 -28.28
N GLU A 79 17.16 -0.08 -28.24
CA GLU A 79 17.65 -0.89 -29.36
C GLU A 79 16.57 -1.18 -30.42
N GLY A 80 15.34 -0.69 -30.22
CA GLY A 80 14.22 -0.92 -31.15
C GLY A 80 13.70 -2.36 -31.17
N LYS A 81 14.07 -3.18 -30.19
CA LYS A 81 13.62 -4.58 -30.06
C LYS A 81 12.21 -4.69 -29.50
N MET A 82 11.71 -3.62 -28.89
CA MET A 82 10.40 -3.59 -28.22
C MET A 82 9.88 -2.16 -28.19
N SER A 83 8.62 -1.96 -28.54
CA SER A 83 7.91 -0.69 -28.35
C SER A 83 7.51 -0.48 -26.88
N ILE A 84 7.19 0.77 -26.52
CA ILE A 84 6.70 1.09 -25.17
C ILE A 84 5.43 0.28 -24.84
N GLN A 85 4.54 0.10 -25.81
CA GLN A 85 3.28 -0.64 -25.65
C GLN A 85 3.55 -2.14 -25.39
N GLU A 86 4.47 -2.74 -26.14
CA GLU A 86 4.87 -4.13 -25.92
C GLU A 86 5.54 -4.31 -24.56
N ALA A 87 6.37 -3.35 -24.12
CA ALA A 87 6.97 -3.38 -22.79
C ALA A 87 5.92 -3.29 -21.68
N LYS A 88 4.88 -2.48 -21.85
CA LYS A 88 3.76 -2.38 -20.89
C LYS A 88 3.01 -3.70 -20.75
N VAL A 89 2.79 -4.40 -21.86
CA VAL A 89 2.09 -5.71 -21.85
C VAL A 89 3.02 -6.79 -21.28
N ALA A 90 4.24 -6.91 -21.80
CA ALA A 90 5.16 -8.00 -21.46
C ALA A 90 5.65 -7.98 -20.01
N TYR A 91 5.78 -6.80 -19.42
CA TYR A 91 6.29 -6.63 -18.05
C TYR A 91 5.24 -6.06 -17.09
N GLU A 92 3.98 -5.96 -17.56
CA GLU A 92 2.86 -5.36 -16.85
C GLU A 92 3.19 -3.99 -16.21
N ILE A 93 3.95 -3.19 -16.96
CA ILE A 93 4.40 -1.87 -16.51
C ILE A 93 3.24 -0.89 -16.69
N THR A 94 2.81 -0.31 -15.57
CA THR A 94 1.70 0.65 -15.55
C THR A 94 2.08 2.02 -16.13
N SER A 95 3.33 2.46 -15.97
CA SER A 95 3.80 3.73 -16.51
C SER A 95 5.29 3.71 -16.87
N VAL A 96 5.64 4.40 -17.95
CA VAL A 96 7.03 4.58 -18.41
C VAL A 96 7.83 5.41 -17.40
N MET A 97 7.20 6.28 -16.61
CA MET A 97 7.90 6.99 -15.52
C MET A 97 8.28 6.08 -14.35
N THR A 98 7.75 4.85 -14.31
CA THR A 98 8.01 3.88 -13.24
C THR A 98 9.19 2.96 -13.58
N ILE A 99 9.60 2.89 -14.85
CA ILE A 99 10.87 2.30 -15.33
C ILE A 99 11.95 3.36 -15.49
#